data_AF-A0A7J9RU83-F1
#
_entry.id   AF-A0A7J9RU83-F1
#
_cell.length_a   1.000
_cell.length_b   1.000
_cell.length_c   1.000
_cell.angle_alpha   90.00
_cell.angle_beta   90.00
_cell.angle_gamma   90.00
#
_symmetry.space_group_name_H-M   'P 1'
#
loop_
_entity.id
_entity.type
_entity.pdbx_description
1 polymer ?
#
loop_
_entity_poly.entity_id
_entity_poly.type
_entity_poly.pdbx_seq_one_letter_code
_entity_poly.pdbx_strand_id
1 'polypeptide(L)' 'MCGEVFNNNSLYYQHKVLQHSEYKPIVKGDSYECPICHETRKRLPTLLTHIGLHHLTNNPIRVEVA' A
#
# COMPACT_ATOMS: atom_id res chain seq x y z
N MET A 1 3.78 12.31 -10.04
CA MET A 1 4.37 10.99 -10.34
C MET A 1 5.88 11.14 -10.37
N CYS A 2 6.62 10.25 -9.72
CA CYS A 2 8.08 10.35 -9.51
C CYS A 2 8.93 9.66 -10.59
N GLY A 3 8.33 8.93 -11.53
CA GLY A 3 9.04 8.25 -12.62
C GLY A 3 9.75 6.94 -12.24
N GLU A 4 9.60 6.45 -10.99
CA GLU A 4 10.14 5.16 -10.60
C GLU A 4 9.40 3.99 -11.27
N VAL A 5 10.17 2.95 -11.63
CA VAL A 5 9.68 1.72 -12.26
C VAL A 5 9.98 0.55 -11.35
N PHE A 6 9.00 -0.33 -11.15
CA PHE A 6 9.13 -1.49 -10.27
C PHE A 6 8.94 -2.78 -11.07
N ASN A 7 9.69 -3.82 -10.71
CA ASN A 7 9.57 -5.15 -11.33
C ASN A 7 8.43 -5.99 -10.73
N ASN A 8 7.75 -5.53 -9.68
CA ASN A 8 6.60 -6.19 -9.09
C ASN A 8 5.67 -5.22 -8.34
N ASN A 9 4.42 -5.64 -8.17
CA ASN A 9 3.38 -4.84 -7.53
C ASN A 9 3.65 -4.55 -6.04
N SER A 10 4.27 -5.49 -5.30
CA SER A 10 4.55 -5.30 -3.88
C SER A 10 5.49 -4.11 -3.65
N LEU A 11 6.55 -4.00 -4.44
CA LEU A 11 7.49 -2.87 -4.37
C LEU A 11 6.81 -1.56 -4.80
N TYR A 12 6.00 -1.58 -5.85
CA TYR A 12 5.22 -0.43 -6.28
C TYR A 12 4.30 0.09 -5.16
N TYR A 13 3.52 -0.79 -4.53
CA TYR A 13 2.61 -0.39 -3.46
C TYR A 13 3.35 0.10 -2.22
N GLN A 14 4.44 -0.57 -1.85
CA GLN A 14 5.28 -0.12 -0.74
C GLN A 14 5.83 1.29 -1.00
N HIS A 15 6.38 1.53 -2.18
CA HIS A 15 6.83 2.87 -2.59
C HIS A 15 5.69 3.88 -2.54
N LYS A 16 4.54 3.56 -3.15
CA LYS A 16 3.38 4.47 -3.22
C LYS A 16 2.89 4.84 -1.82
N VAL A 17 2.82 3.88 -0.91
CA VAL A 17 2.39 4.14 0.48
C VAL A 17 3.41 5.00 1.22
N LEU A 18 4.71 4.74 1.06
CA LEU A 18 5.74 5.46 1.81
C LEU A 18 6.01 6.87 1.28
N GLN A 19 5.99 7.05 -0.05
CA GLN A 19 6.42 8.28 -0.71
C GLN A 19 5.26 9.17 -1.17
N HIS A 20 4.08 8.59 -1.39
CA HIS A 20 2.97 9.25 -2.10
C HIS A 20 1.61 9.09 -1.41
N SER A 21 1.61 8.73 -0.12
CA SER A 21 0.39 8.55 0.67
C SER A 21 0.56 9.10 2.08
N GLU A 22 -0.55 9.55 2.65
CA GLU A 22 -0.63 9.98 4.04
C GLU A 22 -0.90 8.80 4.99
N TYR A 23 -1.39 7.67 4.46
CA TYR A 23 -1.74 6.49 5.26
C TYR A 23 -0.51 5.65 5.60
N LYS A 24 0.12 5.95 6.73
CA LYS A 24 1.28 5.21 7.25
C LYS A 24 0.86 4.18 8.30
N PRO A 25 1.46 2.97 8.31
CA PRO A 25 1.27 1.98 9.35
C PRO A 25 1.45 2.52 10.77
N ILE A 26 0.55 2.12 11.67
CA ILE A 26 0.69 2.40 13.11
C ILE A 26 1.49 1.25 13.73
N VAL A 27 2.53 1.55 14.51
CA VAL A 27 3.32 0.53 15.20
C VAL A 27 2.62 0.14 16.51
N LYS A 28 2.28 -1.14 16.65
CA LYS A 28 1.69 -1.73 17.87
C LYS A 28 2.57 -2.87 18.37
N GLY A 29 3.54 -2.54 19.21
CA GLY A 29 4.49 -3.51 19.76
C GLY A 29 5.33 -4.15 18.66
N ASP A 30 5.18 -5.46 18.47
CA ASP A 30 5.85 -6.26 17.42
C ASP A 30 5.05 -6.36 16.11
N SER A 31 3.95 -5.62 16.02
CA SER A 31 3.04 -5.64 14.87
C SER A 31 2.79 -4.25 14.30
N TYR A 32 2.21 -4.23 13.10
CA TYR A 32 1.83 -3.02 12.39
C TYR A 32 0.33 -3.06 12.12
N GLU A 33 -0.34 -1.94 12.34
CA GLU A 33 -1.78 -1.79 12.13
C GLU A 33 -2.07 -0.84 10.96
N CYS A 34 -3.05 -1.23 10.14
CA CYS A 34 -3.60 -0.39 9.09
C CYS A 34 -4.36 0.80 9.69
N PRO A 35 -4.01 2.06 9.35
CA PRO A 35 -4.71 3.22 9.90
C PRO A 35 -6.14 3.40 9.37
N ILE A 36 -6.57 2.60 8.38
CA ILE A 36 -7.86 2.74 7.70
C ILE A 36 -8.86 1.68 8.17
N CYS A 37 -8.45 0.41 8.14
CA CYS A 37 -9.33 -0.72 8.50
C CYS A 37 -8.91 -1.43 9.81
N HIS A 38 -7.86 -0.95 10.49
CA HIS A 38 -7.32 -1.54 11.72
C HIS A 38 -6.85 -3.00 11.62
N GLU A 39 -6.66 -3.53 10.40
CA GLU A 39 -6.04 -4.84 10.20
C GLU A 39 -4.58 -4.82 10.68
N THR A 40 -4.20 -5.81 11.48
CA THR A 40 -2.85 -5.95 12.03
C THR A 40 -2.06 -7.02 11.30
N ARG A 41 -0.79 -6.72 10.99
CA ARG A 41 0.17 -7.67 10.40
C ARG A 41 1.51 -7.61 11.10
N LYS A 42 2.18 -8.75 11.20
CA LYS A 42 3.51 -8.86 11.84
C LYS A 42 4.65 -8.20 11.05
N ARG A 43 4.50 -8.03 9.73
CA ARG A 43 5.57 -7.53 8.85
C ARG A 43 5.14 -6.23 8.19
N LEU A 44 5.99 -5.21 8.27
CA LEU A 44 5.73 -3.91 7.64
C LEU A 44 5.49 -4.01 6.13
N PRO A 45 6.31 -4.74 5.33
CA PRO A 45 6.10 -4.82 3.88
C PRO A 45 4.74 -5.40 3.50
N THR A 46 4.22 -6.36 4.26
CA THR A 46 2.92 -6.99 3.96
C THR A 46 1.75 -6.08 4.30
N LEU A 47 1.91 -5.19 5.29
CA LEU A 47 0.91 -4.18 5.59
C LEU A 47 0.94 -3.03 4.58
N LEU A 48 2.13 -2.57 4.19
CA LEU A 48 2.28 -1.53 3.16
C LEU A 48 1.65 -1.98 1.83
N THR A 49 1.91 -3.22 1.39
CA THR A 49 1.23 -3.78 0.21
C THR A 49 -0.29 -3.83 0.41
N HIS A 50 -0.77 -4.19 1.59
CA HIS A 50 -2.21 -4.16 1.92
C HIS A 50 -2.79 -2.74 1.77
N ILE A 51 -2.15 -1.72 2.35
CA ILE A 51 -2.62 -0.33 2.27
C ILE A 51 -2.67 0.13 0.82
N GLY A 52 -1.59 -0.14 0.09
CA GLY A 52 -1.49 0.21 -1.32
C GLY A 52 -2.58 -0.43 -2.17
N LEU A 53 -2.82 -1.72 -1.98
CA LEU A 53 -3.75 -2.52 -2.79
C LEU A 53 -5.22 -2.32 -2.44
N HIS A 54 -5.55 -2.22 -1.15
CA HIS A 54 -6.95 -2.19 -0.70
C HIS A 54 -7.50 -0.78 -0.50
N HIS A 55 -6.63 0.20 -0.24
CA HIS A 55 -7.09 1.53 0.15
C HIS A 55 -6.59 2.66 -0.75
N LEU A 56 -5.46 2.47 -1.46
CA LEU A 56 -4.92 3.46 -2.40
C LEU A 56 -5.20 3.16 -3.87
N THR A 57 -5.51 1.93 -4.23
CA THR A 57 -6.03 1.56 -5.56
C THR A 57 -7.52 1.74 -5.63
N ASN A 58 -7.98 2.96 -5.35
CA ASN A 58 -9.34 3.39 -5.65
C ASN A 58 -9.49 3.94 -7.08
N ASN A 59 -8.55 3.62 -7.97
CA ASN A 59 -8.81 3.72 -9.40
C ASN A 59 -9.25 2.33 -9.84
N PRO A 60 -10.55 2.09 -10.17
CA PRO A 60 -10.87 0.90 -10.93
C PRO A 60 -9.97 0.98 -12.15
N ILE A 61 -9.25 -0.10 -12.43
CA ILE A 61 -8.62 -0.24 -13.74
C ILE A 61 -9.76 -0.01 -14.72
N ARG A 62 -9.81 1.16 -15.36
CA ARG A 62 -10.61 1.36 -16.56
C ARG A 62 -9.96 0.47 -17.59
N VAL A 63 -10.32 -0.81 -17.55
CA VAL A 63 -10.18 -1.68 -18.71
C VAL A 63 -11.24 -1.13 -19.66
N GLU A 64 -10.84 -0.16 -20.48
CA GLU A 64 -11.54 0.07 -21.73
C GLU A 64 -11.34 -1.22 -22.52
N VAL A 65 -12.32 -2.11 -22.41
CA VAL A 65 -12.45 -3.27 -23.28
C VAL A 65 -12.72 -2.68 -24.66
N ALA A 66 -11.70 -2.69 -25.51
CA ALA A 66 -11.81 -2.40 -26.94
C ALA A 66 -12.52 -3.55 -27.67
#